data_AF-A0A150G4Q5-F1
#
_entry.id   AF-A0A150G4Q5-F1
#
_cell.length_a   1.000
_cell.length_b   1.000
_cell.length_c   1.000
_cell.angle_alpha   90.00
_cell.angle_beta   90.00
_cell.angle_gamma   90.00
#
_symmetry.space_group_name_H-M   'P 1'
#
loop_
_entity.id
_entity.type
_entity.pdbx_description
1 polymer ?
#
loop_
_entity_poly.entity_id
_entity_poly.type
_entity_poly.pdbx_seq_one_letter_code
_entity_poly.pdbx_strand_id
1 'polypeptide(L)'
;MLKLQPRSWQAVPRLVALEASIHASETLLEREIVERWELLLYSLALEFMTGRPAGFVLPPGSKPSSPRVVGVSVRLDAQNDPDATYSFLEKLVHVLLPSQMGFEGVTPPMPANHDPWPGRKAEPDHRVAPLRPFATELKLTNLLAFPDLERHFSRFEALRGMRVRLEMEGVAAEDCAALLSGLSVPLLTGPAADAALAEAAEQAERRRRGQA
;
A
#
# COMPACT_ATOMS: atom_id res chain seq x y z
N MET A 1 13.52 -14.79 -13.72
CA MET A 1 13.03 -14.23 -15.01
C MET A 1 12.29 -15.22 -15.92
N LEU A 2 11.81 -16.40 -15.43
CA LEU A 2 11.21 -17.44 -16.32
C LEU A 2 9.67 -17.57 -16.27
N LYS A 3 8.95 -16.71 -15.53
CA LYS A 3 7.46 -16.76 -15.49
C LYS A 3 6.77 -15.75 -16.41
N LEU A 4 7.46 -14.71 -16.85
CA LEU A 4 6.91 -13.66 -17.71
C LEU A 4 7.43 -13.88 -19.14
N GLN A 5 6.53 -13.94 -20.12
CA GLN A 5 6.85 -13.91 -21.55
C GLN A 5 6.38 -12.59 -22.16
N PRO A 6 7.02 -11.45 -21.83
CA PRO A 6 6.58 -10.16 -22.32
C PRO A 6 6.81 -10.07 -23.83
N ARG A 7 5.80 -9.63 -24.58
CA ARG A 7 5.91 -9.39 -26.04
C ARG A 7 6.83 -8.21 -26.36
N SER A 8 7.04 -7.31 -25.41
CA SER A 8 7.95 -6.16 -25.51
C SER A 8 8.45 -5.74 -24.13
N TRP A 9 9.62 -5.08 -24.06
CA TRP A 9 10.16 -4.53 -22.81
C TRP A 9 9.23 -3.51 -22.15
N GLN A 10 8.43 -2.80 -22.95
CA GLN A 10 7.46 -1.83 -22.47
C GLN A 10 6.24 -2.48 -21.80
N ALA A 11 6.00 -3.78 -22.04
CA ALA A 11 4.91 -4.54 -21.44
C ALA A 11 5.29 -5.22 -20.11
N VAL A 12 6.53 -5.03 -19.63
CA VAL A 12 6.98 -5.63 -18.37
C VAL A 12 6.25 -4.98 -17.20
N PRO A 13 5.66 -5.77 -16.29
CA PRO A 13 5.00 -5.23 -15.10
C PRO A 13 6.00 -4.53 -14.20
N ARG A 14 5.57 -3.43 -13.57
CA ARG A 14 6.43 -2.61 -12.70
C ARG A 14 5.69 -2.15 -11.45
N LEU A 15 6.45 -2.06 -10.36
CA LEU A 15 6.00 -1.36 -9.17
C LEU A 15 6.00 0.12 -9.48
N VAL A 16 4.91 0.78 -9.16
CA VAL A 16 4.68 2.20 -9.42
C VAL A 16 4.85 2.99 -8.14
N ALA A 17 4.18 2.55 -7.08
CA ALA A 17 4.22 3.22 -5.80
C ALA A 17 3.93 2.25 -4.67
N LEU A 18 4.34 2.65 -3.48
CA LEU A 18 3.96 2.04 -2.23
C LEU A 18 3.35 3.14 -1.35
N GLU A 19 2.17 2.90 -0.81
CA GLU A 19 1.55 3.77 0.17
C GLU A 19 1.49 3.05 1.51
N ALA A 20 2.04 3.67 2.55
CA ALA A 20 1.92 3.21 3.92
C ALA A 20 1.06 4.20 4.70
N SER A 21 0.00 3.72 5.35
CA SER A 21 -0.97 4.58 6.02
C SER A 21 -1.43 4.02 7.36
N ILE A 22 -1.71 4.92 8.31
CA ILE A 22 -2.29 4.61 9.61
C ILE A 22 -3.57 5.43 9.74
N HIS A 23 -4.70 4.73 9.77
CA HIS A 23 -6.00 5.35 9.97
C HIS A 23 -6.26 5.61 11.45
N ALA A 24 -6.89 6.74 11.77
CA ALA A 24 -7.24 7.10 13.14
C ALA A 24 -8.10 6.02 13.82
N SER A 25 -8.99 5.37 13.07
CA SER A 25 -9.82 4.26 13.54
C SER A 25 -9.05 2.99 13.89
N GLU A 26 -7.79 2.85 13.44
CA GLU A 26 -6.91 1.72 13.76
C GLU A 26 -5.90 2.05 14.87
N THR A 27 -6.00 3.25 15.44
CA THR A 27 -5.20 3.69 16.59
C THR A 27 -5.95 3.46 17.90
N LEU A 28 -5.28 3.66 19.05
CA LEU A 28 -5.90 3.65 20.38
C LEU A 28 -6.99 4.73 20.56
N LEU A 29 -7.09 5.69 19.64
CA LEU A 29 -8.08 6.76 19.72
C LEU A 29 -9.49 6.29 19.33
N GLU A 30 -9.60 5.18 18.58
CA GLU A 30 -10.86 4.53 18.16
C GLU A 30 -11.89 5.48 17.53
N ARG A 31 -11.43 6.56 16.90
CA ARG A 31 -12.25 7.59 16.26
C ARG A 31 -11.91 7.69 14.78
N GLU A 32 -12.92 7.87 13.95
CA GLU A 32 -12.73 8.01 12.49
C GLU A 32 -12.10 9.34 12.09
N ILE A 33 -12.40 10.41 12.85
CA ILE A 33 -11.90 11.77 12.61
C ILE A 33 -11.32 12.30 13.91
N VAL A 34 -10.08 12.77 13.85
CA VAL A 34 -9.32 13.29 14.99
C VAL A 34 -8.62 14.60 14.61
N GLU A 35 -8.08 15.31 15.60
CA GLU A 35 -7.28 16.51 15.35
C GLU A 35 -5.84 16.13 14.93
N ARG A 36 -5.20 16.93 14.07
CA ARG A 36 -3.83 16.69 13.55
C ARG A 36 -2.81 16.35 14.64
N TRP A 37 -2.87 17.06 15.77
CA TRP A 37 -1.90 16.89 16.85
C TRP A 37 -1.98 15.50 17.49
N GLU A 38 -3.16 14.85 17.45
CA GLU A 38 -3.38 13.51 17.99
C GLU A 38 -2.66 12.44 17.15
N LEU A 39 -2.35 12.74 15.88
CA LEU A 39 -1.66 11.83 14.97
C LEU A 39 -0.17 12.14 14.74
N LEU A 40 0.40 13.11 15.45
CA LEU A 40 1.81 13.49 15.25
C LEU A 40 2.79 12.35 15.51
N LEU A 41 2.55 11.55 16.53
CA LEU A 41 3.37 10.38 16.84
C LEU A 41 3.33 9.34 15.71
N TYR A 42 2.16 9.13 15.12
CA TYR A 42 1.95 8.19 14.02
C TYR A 42 2.60 8.69 12.72
N SER A 43 2.53 10.00 12.47
CA SER A 43 3.28 10.66 11.39
C SER A 43 4.77 10.41 11.54
N LEU A 44 5.32 10.69 12.73
CA LEU A 44 6.74 10.47 13.01
C LEU A 44 7.14 9.00 12.85
N ALA A 45 6.30 8.06 13.26
CA ALA A 45 6.55 6.63 13.08
C ALA A 45 6.67 6.26 11.59
N LEU A 46 5.76 6.74 10.73
CA LEU A 46 5.84 6.53 9.28
C LEU A 46 7.12 7.12 8.70
N GLU A 47 7.52 8.31 9.15
CA GLU A 47 8.76 8.96 8.71
C GLU A 47 10.01 8.16 9.10
N PHE A 48 10.04 7.63 10.33
CA PHE A 48 11.13 6.77 10.79
C PHE A 48 11.22 5.48 9.97
N MET A 49 10.08 4.87 9.64
CA MET A 49 10.06 3.62 8.89
C MET A 49 10.45 3.80 7.42
N THR A 50 9.99 4.89 6.80
CA THR A 50 10.09 5.12 5.35
C THR A 50 11.20 6.07 4.94
N GLY A 51 11.74 6.86 5.88
CA GLY A 51 12.71 7.92 5.60
C GLY A 51 12.11 9.12 4.86
N ARG A 52 10.78 9.18 4.69
CA ARG A 52 10.07 10.23 3.93
C ARG A 52 8.97 10.88 4.76
N PRO A 53 8.72 12.19 4.58
CA PRO A 53 7.73 12.93 5.34
C PRO A 53 6.33 12.33 5.14
N ALA A 54 5.60 12.13 6.23
CA ALA A 54 4.23 11.65 6.19
C ALA A 54 3.25 12.82 6.07
N GLY A 55 2.22 12.63 5.25
CA GLY A 55 1.13 13.58 5.07
C GLY A 55 -0.08 13.22 5.92
N PHE A 56 -0.87 14.22 6.30
CA PHE A 56 -2.16 14.00 6.94
C PHE A 56 -3.24 13.75 5.90
N VAL A 57 -4.04 12.71 6.13
CA VAL A 57 -5.19 12.39 5.28
C VAL A 57 -6.40 13.15 5.78
N LEU A 58 -6.98 13.95 4.91
CA LEU A 58 -8.13 14.80 5.21
C LEU A 58 -9.45 14.04 4.99
N PRO A 59 -10.51 14.32 5.77
CA PRO A 59 -11.84 13.78 5.50
C PRO A 59 -12.37 14.23 4.12
N PRO A 60 -13.19 13.42 3.44
CA PRO A 60 -13.84 13.82 2.19
C PRO A 60 -14.59 15.15 2.33
N GLY A 61 -14.44 16.05 1.36
CA GLY A 61 -15.10 17.37 1.36
C GLY A 61 -14.54 18.40 2.33
N SER A 62 -13.48 18.08 3.09
CA SER A 62 -12.84 19.04 3.99
C SER A 62 -11.88 19.98 3.25
N LYS A 63 -11.68 21.18 3.82
CA LYS A 63 -10.73 22.17 3.29
C LYS A 63 -9.28 21.74 3.57
N PRO A 64 -8.30 22.09 2.72
CA PRO A 64 -6.88 21.76 2.93
C PRO A 64 -6.30 22.23 4.28
N SER A 65 -6.85 23.32 4.83
CA SER A 65 -6.47 23.88 6.14
C SER A 65 -7.22 23.28 7.32
N SER A 66 -8.08 22.29 7.11
CA SER A 66 -8.84 21.63 8.17
C SER A 66 -7.89 20.99 9.19
N PRO A 67 -8.05 21.28 10.50
CA PRO A 67 -7.26 20.63 11.54
C PRO A 67 -7.72 19.17 11.77
N ARG A 68 -8.88 18.80 11.22
CA ARG A 68 -9.42 17.43 11.29
C ARG A 68 -8.87 16.53 10.21
N VAL A 69 -8.49 15.32 10.61
CA VAL A 69 -7.82 14.30 9.80
C VAL A 69 -8.41 12.92 10.06
N VAL A 70 -8.33 12.02 9.08
CA VAL A 70 -8.76 10.61 9.20
C VAL A 70 -7.58 9.65 9.39
N GLY A 71 -6.36 10.14 9.24
CA GLY A 71 -5.16 9.32 9.30
C GLY A 71 -3.90 10.07 8.87
N VAL A 72 -2.81 9.31 8.79
CA VAL A 72 -1.54 9.74 8.22
C VAL A 72 -1.10 8.75 7.15
N SER A 73 -0.45 9.22 6.10
CA SER A 73 -0.01 8.41 4.98
C SER A 73 1.30 8.92 4.41
N VAL A 74 2.14 8.01 3.95
CA VAL A 74 3.33 8.33 3.15
C VAL A 74 3.27 7.54 1.86
N ARG A 75 3.52 8.21 0.74
CA ARG A 75 3.56 7.60 -0.59
C ARG A 75 4.99 7.64 -1.13
N LEU A 76 5.55 6.47 -1.38
CA LEU A 76 6.85 6.26 -1.98
C LEU A 76 6.66 5.94 -3.46
N ASP A 77 7.27 6.75 -4.32
CA ASP A 77 7.17 6.61 -5.77
C ASP A 77 8.37 5.80 -6.27
N ALA A 78 8.13 4.63 -6.85
CA ALA A 78 9.19 3.72 -7.29
C ALA A 78 10.01 4.27 -8.47
N GLN A 79 9.48 5.25 -9.21
CA GLN A 79 10.16 5.88 -10.34
C GLN A 79 10.98 7.09 -9.90
N ASN A 80 10.43 7.92 -9.02
CA ASN A 80 11.07 9.14 -8.55
C ASN A 80 12.00 8.92 -7.37
N ASP A 81 11.75 7.88 -6.58
CA ASP A 81 12.49 7.56 -5.34
C ASP A 81 12.60 6.03 -5.12
N PRO A 82 13.36 5.34 -5.99
CA PRO A 82 13.49 3.89 -5.93
C PRO A 82 14.15 3.43 -4.63
N ASP A 83 15.17 4.14 -4.15
CA ASP A 83 15.94 3.71 -2.98
C ASP A 83 15.07 3.62 -1.72
N ALA A 84 14.26 4.65 -1.42
CA ALA A 84 13.36 4.60 -0.28
C ALA A 84 12.25 3.54 -0.47
N THR A 85 11.71 3.44 -1.68
CA THR A 85 10.64 2.49 -2.01
C THR A 85 11.08 1.05 -1.82
N TYR A 86 12.22 0.66 -2.41
CA TYR A 86 12.73 -0.71 -2.33
C TYR A 86 13.35 -1.02 -0.97
N SER A 87 13.99 -0.06 -0.30
CA SER A 87 14.46 -0.24 1.08
C SER A 87 13.30 -0.52 2.04
N PHE A 88 12.20 0.23 1.93
CA PHE A 88 11.01 -0.02 2.73
C PHE A 88 10.36 -1.38 2.38
N LEU A 89 10.27 -1.71 1.09
CA LEU A 89 9.72 -3.00 0.64
C LEU A 89 10.56 -4.18 1.15
N GLU A 90 11.89 -4.07 1.16
CA GLU A 90 12.80 -5.09 1.67
C GLU A 90 12.55 -5.33 3.16
N LYS A 91 12.48 -4.26 3.97
CA LYS A 91 12.14 -4.35 5.40
C LYS A 91 10.76 -4.96 5.60
N LEU A 92 9.78 -4.57 4.78
CA LEU A 92 8.43 -5.11 4.85
C LEU A 92 8.43 -6.63 4.64
N VAL A 93 9.05 -7.09 3.55
CA VAL A 93 9.01 -8.49 3.13
C VAL A 93 9.86 -9.40 4.02
N HIS A 94 11.05 -8.94 4.43
CA HIS A 94 12.01 -9.78 5.14
C HIS A 94 11.95 -9.66 6.67
N VAL A 95 11.32 -8.60 7.20
CA VAL A 95 11.23 -8.38 8.65
C VAL A 95 9.77 -8.37 9.11
N LEU A 96 8.92 -7.53 8.52
CA LEU A 96 7.56 -7.32 9.04
C LEU A 96 6.60 -8.47 8.72
N LEU A 97 6.50 -8.89 7.46
CA LEU A 97 5.56 -9.96 7.09
C LEU A 97 5.84 -11.27 7.84
N PRO A 98 7.08 -11.75 7.97
CA PRO A 98 7.37 -12.99 8.70
C PRO A 98 7.11 -12.87 10.22
N SER A 99 7.14 -11.67 10.78
CA SER A 99 6.91 -11.42 12.21
C SER A 99 5.44 -11.45 12.62
N GLN A 100 4.52 -11.47 11.65
CA GLN A 100 3.10 -11.46 11.92
C GLN A 100 2.57 -12.84 12.30
N MET A 101 1.93 -12.91 13.46
CA MET A 101 1.23 -14.12 13.90
C MET A 101 0.07 -14.46 12.98
N GLY A 102 0.06 -15.68 12.44
CA GLY A 102 -1.01 -16.17 11.56
C GLY A 102 -1.05 -15.54 10.17
N PHE A 103 0.06 -14.96 9.71
CA PHE A 103 0.14 -14.40 8.36
C PHE A 103 0.21 -15.50 7.30
N GLU A 104 -0.83 -15.59 6.47
CA GLU A 104 -0.97 -16.60 5.43
C GLU A 104 -0.48 -16.13 4.04
N GLY A 105 -0.42 -14.81 3.85
CA GLY A 105 0.01 -14.19 2.59
C GLY A 105 -0.73 -12.89 2.30
N VAL A 106 -0.32 -12.23 1.22
CA VAL A 106 -0.93 -11.02 0.68
C VAL A 106 -1.94 -11.39 -0.40
N THR A 107 -3.08 -10.70 -0.42
CA THR A 107 -4.09 -10.86 -1.48
C THR A 107 -3.48 -10.59 -2.86
N PRO A 108 -3.81 -11.40 -3.89
CA PRO A 108 -3.31 -11.13 -5.24
C PRO A 108 -3.70 -9.75 -5.77
N PRO A 109 -2.93 -9.18 -6.70
CA PRO A 109 -3.24 -7.89 -7.30
C PRO A 109 -4.62 -7.85 -7.95
N MET A 110 -5.38 -6.80 -7.66
CA MET A 110 -6.67 -6.53 -8.29
C MET A 110 -6.59 -5.27 -9.16
N PRO A 111 -7.45 -5.12 -10.17
CA PRO A 111 -7.55 -3.88 -10.93
C PRO A 111 -7.78 -2.69 -9.99
N ALA A 112 -6.91 -1.68 -10.06
CA ALA A 112 -7.05 -0.50 -9.24
C ALA A 112 -8.10 0.43 -9.86
N ASN A 113 -9.15 0.72 -9.11
CA ASN A 113 -10.13 1.72 -9.49
C ASN A 113 -9.71 3.10 -8.97
N HIS A 114 -8.80 3.76 -9.68
CA HIS A 114 -8.56 5.19 -9.54
C HIS A 114 -8.75 5.89 -10.87
N ASP A 115 -9.18 7.16 -10.78
CA ASP A 115 -9.13 8.11 -11.88
C ASP A 115 -7.75 8.06 -12.57
N PRO A 116 -7.71 8.25 -13.90
CA PRO A 116 -6.46 8.25 -14.64
C PRO A 116 -5.47 9.21 -13.97
N TRP A 117 -4.28 8.70 -13.70
CA TRP A 117 -3.16 9.48 -13.19
C TRP A 117 -3.06 10.82 -13.93
N PRO A 118 -3.02 11.97 -13.24
CA PRO A 118 -2.88 13.26 -13.91
C PRO A 118 -1.46 13.34 -14.49
N GLY A 119 -1.32 13.10 -15.80
CA GLY A 119 -0.07 13.34 -16.51
C GLY A 119 0.29 12.38 -17.64
N ARG A 120 -0.32 11.19 -17.73
CA ARG A 120 0.07 10.22 -18.78
C ARG A 120 -0.92 10.22 -19.93
N LYS A 121 -0.59 10.97 -20.99
CA LYS A 121 -1.25 10.82 -22.30
C LYS A 121 -0.92 9.42 -22.82
N ALA A 122 -1.95 8.61 -23.06
CA ALA A 122 -1.80 7.34 -23.75
C ALA A 122 -1.29 7.64 -25.18
N GLU A 123 -0.05 7.28 -25.48
CA GLU A 123 0.39 7.20 -26.87
C GLU A 123 -0.33 6.00 -27.51
N PRO A 124 -1.07 6.20 -28.62
CA PRO A 124 -1.86 5.15 -29.25
C PRO A 124 -0.95 4.33 -30.18
N ASP A 125 -0.01 3.57 -29.62
CA ASP A 125 0.70 2.56 -30.39
C ASP A 125 -0.04 1.22 -30.26
N HIS A 126 -0.93 0.95 -31.22
CA HIS A 126 -1.87 -0.18 -31.24
C HIS A 126 -1.22 -1.58 -31.28
N ARG A 127 0.10 -1.70 -31.12
CA ARG A 127 0.86 -2.95 -31.17
C ARG A 127 1.21 -3.53 -29.80
N VAL A 128 1.19 -2.73 -28.74
CA VAL A 128 1.51 -3.18 -27.37
C VAL A 128 0.25 -3.12 -26.53
N ALA A 129 -0.09 -4.21 -25.83
CA ALA A 129 -1.24 -4.21 -24.92
C ALA A 129 -1.03 -3.10 -23.86
N PRO A 130 -2.02 -2.21 -23.63
CA PRO A 130 -1.84 -1.08 -22.74
C PRO A 130 -1.65 -1.56 -21.30
N LEU A 131 -0.66 -1.00 -20.61
CA LEU A 131 -0.47 -1.21 -19.17
C LEU A 131 -1.70 -0.67 -18.42
N ARG A 132 -2.20 -1.47 -17.49
CA ARG A 132 -3.34 -1.14 -16.62
C ARG A 132 -2.87 -1.07 -15.17
N PRO A 133 -3.50 -0.23 -14.35
CA PRO A 133 -3.16 -0.11 -12.94
C PRO A 133 -3.75 -1.28 -12.14
N PHE A 134 -2.93 -1.87 -11.28
CA PHE A 134 -3.29 -2.90 -10.33
C PHE A 134 -2.83 -2.49 -8.92
N ALA A 135 -3.53 -2.95 -7.91
CA ALA A 135 -3.14 -2.73 -6.52
C ALA A 135 -3.38 -3.97 -5.66
N THR A 136 -2.60 -4.10 -4.61
CA THR A 136 -2.90 -4.99 -3.49
C THR A 136 -2.71 -4.23 -2.18
N GLU A 137 -3.51 -4.55 -1.17
CA GLU A 137 -3.52 -3.94 0.15
C GLU A 137 -3.26 -5.04 1.19
N LEU A 138 -2.40 -4.77 2.14
CA LEU A 138 -2.11 -5.66 3.26
C LEU A 138 -2.15 -4.87 4.57
N LYS A 139 -2.59 -5.53 5.63
CA LYS A 139 -2.63 -4.96 6.97
C LYS A 139 -1.49 -5.53 7.81
N LEU A 140 -0.74 -4.65 8.44
CA LEU A 140 0.22 -4.97 9.48
C LEU A 140 -0.44 -4.72 10.83
N THR A 141 -0.35 -5.69 11.74
CA THR A 141 -1.01 -5.63 13.06
C THR A 141 -0.07 -5.40 14.23
N ASN A 142 1.24 -5.45 13.98
CA ASN A 142 2.27 -5.20 14.98
C ASN A 142 3.45 -4.42 14.37
N LEU A 143 3.46 -3.10 14.57
CA LEU A 143 4.53 -2.24 14.06
C LEU A 143 5.79 -2.27 14.93
N LEU A 144 5.70 -2.74 16.17
CA LEU A 144 6.86 -2.84 17.07
C LEU A 144 7.86 -3.92 16.65
N ALA A 145 7.47 -4.81 15.73
CA ALA A 145 8.40 -5.73 15.07
C ALA A 145 9.39 -5.01 14.13
N PHE A 146 9.20 -3.70 13.89
CA PHE A 146 10.14 -2.92 13.11
C PHE A 146 11.37 -2.54 13.95
N PRO A 147 12.60 -2.90 13.55
CA PRO A 147 13.80 -2.67 14.35
C PRO A 147 14.03 -1.20 14.70
N ASP A 148 13.65 -0.28 13.80
CA ASP A 148 13.82 1.16 14.01
C ASP A 148 12.84 1.69 15.08
N LEU A 149 11.70 1.03 15.28
CA LEU A 149 10.71 1.38 16.32
C LEU A 149 10.97 0.66 17.64
N GLU A 150 11.48 -0.57 17.60
CA GLU A 150 11.83 -1.37 18.79
C GLU A 150 12.81 -0.63 19.70
N ARG A 151 13.83 0.02 19.12
CA ARG A 151 14.81 0.84 19.85
C ARG A 151 14.19 2.02 20.60
N HIS A 152 12.98 2.41 20.21
CA HIS A 152 12.21 3.51 20.78
C HIS A 152 10.86 3.03 21.31
N PHE A 153 10.79 1.77 21.79
CA PHE A 153 9.57 1.11 22.26
C PHE A 153 8.69 2.02 23.15
N SER A 154 9.28 2.66 24.17
CA SER A 154 8.55 3.51 25.11
C SER A 154 7.83 4.70 24.47
N ARG A 155 8.23 5.12 23.27
CA ARG A 155 7.58 6.19 22.50
C ARG A 155 6.52 5.66 21.54
N PHE A 156 6.67 4.43 21.05
CA PHE A 156 5.87 3.88 19.96
C PHE A 156 4.97 2.71 20.39
N GLU A 157 4.89 2.38 21.67
CA GLU A 157 4.04 1.31 22.21
C GLU A 157 2.56 1.42 21.78
N ALA A 158 2.07 2.65 21.60
CA ALA A 158 0.70 2.91 21.17
C ALA A 158 0.41 2.53 19.70
N LEU A 159 1.44 2.22 18.90
CA LEU A 159 1.29 1.84 17.50
C LEU A 159 0.75 0.40 17.39
N ARG A 160 -0.49 0.27 16.93
CA ARG A 160 -1.11 -1.03 16.66
C ARG A 160 -0.69 -1.53 15.27
N GLY A 161 -1.26 -0.92 14.25
CA GLY A 161 -1.15 -1.41 12.89
C GLY A 161 -1.03 -0.30 11.85
N MET A 162 -0.77 -0.75 10.62
CA MET A 162 -0.63 0.08 9.43
C MET A 162 -1.19 -0.68 8.24
N ARG A 163 -1.63 0.04 7.23
CA ARG A 163 -1.95 -0.54 5.93
C ARG A 163 -0.85 -0.20 4.95
N VAL A 164 -0.48 -1.19 4.15
CA VAL A 164 0.43 -1.00 3.03
C VAL A 164 -0.31 -1.34 1.75
N ARG A 165 -0.32 -0.41 0.82
CA ARG A 165 -0.87 -0.58 -0.52
C ARG A 165 0.26 -0.56 -1.52
N LEU A 166 0.39 -1.63 -2.30
CA LEU A 166 1.33 -1.74 -3.40
C LEU A 166 0.59 -1.43 -4.69
N GLU A 167 1.07 -0.46 -5.45
CA GLU A 167 0.50 -0.06 -6.74
C GLU A 167 1.45 -0.45 -7.86
N MET A 168 0.89 -1.07 -8.90
CA MET A 168 1.62 -1.64 -10.01
C MET A 168 0.96 -1.29 -11.33
N GLU A 169 1.76 -1.36 -12.39
CA GLU A 169 1.27 -1.35 -13.77
C GLU A 169 1.64 -2.68 -14.43
N GLY A 170 0.70 -3.28 -15.15
CA GLY A 170 0.93 -4.53 -15.88
C GLY A 170 -0.13 -4.75 -16.96
N VAL A 171 0.04 -5.78 -17.80
CA VAL A 171 -0.96 -6.14 -18.80
C VAL A 171 -2.09 -6.96 -18.16
N ALA A 172 -1.72 -7.89 -17.29
CA ALA A 172 -2.66 -8.71 -16.51
C ALA A 172 -2.32 -8.72 -15.00
N ALA A 173 -3.30 -9.14 -14.19
CA ALA A 173 -3.11 -9.34 -12.76
C ALA A 173 -2.04 -10.42 -12.46
N GLU A 174 -1.99 -11.46 -13.30
CA GLU A 174 -1.00 -12.54 -13.22
C GLU A 174 0.43 -12.03 -13.40
N ASP A 175 0.64 -11.08 -14.31
CA ASP A 175 1.94 -10.46 -14.52
C ASP A 175 2.38 -9.67 -13.28
N CYS A 176 1.44 -8.93 -12.68
CA CYS A 176 1.68 -8.19 -11.44
C CYS A 176 1.93 -9.15 -10.26
N ALA A 177 1.23 -10.28 -10.20
CA ALA A 177 1.48 -11.31 -9.19
C ALA A 177 2.87 -11.93 -9.34
N ALA A 178 3.32 -12.16 -10.57
CA ALA A 178 4.66 -12.63 -10.87
C ALA A 178 5.73 -11.60 -10.50
N LEU A 179 5.49 -10.31 -10.73
CA LEU A 179 6.35 -9.21 -10.25
C LEU A 179 6.48 -9.26 -8.71
N LEU A 180 5.36 -9.26 -7.98
CA LEU A 180 5.37 -9.30 -6.52
C LEU A 180 6.07 -10.55 -5.97
N SER A 181 5.83 -11.71 -6.59
CA SER A 181 6.55 -12.95 -6.25
C SER A 181 8.06 -12.81 -6.49
N GLY A 182 8.46 -12.11 -7.55
CA GLY A 182 9.88 -11.80 -7.83
C GLY A 182 10.50 -10.84 -6.82
N LEU A 183 9.68 -9.99 -6.19
CA LEU A 183 10.05 -9.12 -5.07
C LEU A 183 9.91 -9.83 -3.72
N SER A 184 9.80 -11.16 -3.72
CA SER A 184 9.66 -12.01 -2.54
C SER A 184 8.39 -11.76 -1.70
N VAL A 185 7.39 -11.07 -2.24
CA VAL A 185 6.11 -10.87 -1.56
C VAL A 185 5.33 -12.19 -1.55
N PRO A 186 4.99 -12.75 -0.37
CA PRO A 186 4.26 -14.00 -0.26
C PRO A 186 2.78 -13.78 -0.60
N LEU A 187 2.34 -14.27 -1.76
CA LEU A 187 0.95 -14.13 -2.22
C LEU A 187 0.11 -15.33 -1.78
N LEU A 188 -1.16 -15.07 -1.44
CA LEU A 188 -2.15 -16.12 -1.26
C LEU A 188 -2.37 -16.87 -2.58
N THR A 189 -2.66 -18.18 -2.48
CA THR A 189 -2.96 -19.03 -3.63
C THR A 189 -4.16 -19.94 -3.35
N GLY A 190 -4.85 -20.37 -4.41
CA GLY A 190 -5.97 -21.30 -4.31
C GLY A 190 -7.21 -20.71 -3.62
N PRO A 191 -7.97 -21.51 -2.84
CA PRO A 191 -9.26 -21.09 -2.29
C PRO A 191 -9.17 -19.86 -1.36
N ALA A 192 -8.06 -19.72 -0.63
CA ALA A 192 -7.82 -18.58 0.25
C ALA A 192 -7.64 -17.28 -0.55
N ALA A 193 -7.00 -17.36 -1.71
CA ALA A 193 -6.87 -16.21 -2.62
C ALA A 193 -8.24 -15.80 -3.18
N ASP A 194 -9.05 -16.76 -3.62
CA ASP A 194 -10.38 -16.48 -4.17
C ASP A 194 -11.30 -15.83 -3.13
N ALA A 195 -11.27 -16.33 -1.89
CA ALA A 195 -12.01 -15.75 -0.77
C ALA A 195 -11.54 -14.31 -0.46
N ALA A 196 -10.22 -14.10 -0.35
CA ALA A 196 -9.65 -12.78 -0.07
C ALA A 196 -9.96 -11.76 -1.19
N LEU A 197 -9.95 -12.20 -2.45
CA LEU A 197 -10.32 -11.37 -3.61
C LEU A 197 -11.81 -10.99 -3.56
N ALA A 198 -12.69 -11.93 -3.21
CA ALA A 198 -14.12 -11.66 -3.07
C ALA A 198 -14.41 -10.64 -1.94
N GLU A 199 -13.78 -10.83 -0.78
CA GLU A 199 -13.90 -9.90 0.35
C GLU A 199 -13.37 -8.51 0.00
N ALA A 200 -12.22 -8.43 -0.66
CA ALA A 200 -11.61 -7.16 -1.03
C ALA A 200 -12.44 -6.42 -2.11
N ALA A 201 -13.05 -7.15 -3.04
CA ALA A 201 -13.99 -6.59 -4.01
C ALA A 201 -15.25 -6.02 -3.32
N GLU A 202 -15.81 -6.75 -2.35
CA GLU A 202 -16.96 -6.28 -1.57
C GLU A 202 -16.61 -5.03 -0.75
N GLN A 203 -15.44 -5.00 -0.10
CA GLN A 203 -14.97 -3.83 0.64
C GLN A 203 -14.77 -2.62 -0.28
N ALA A 204 -14.21 -2.83 -1.48
CA ALA A 204 -14.07 -1.76 -2.46
C ALA A 204 -15.43 -1.19 -2.90
N GLU A 205 -16.44 -2.05 -3.05
CA GLU A 205 -17.79 -1.61 -3.39
C GLU A 205 -18.48 -0.86 -2.24
N ARG A 206 -18.32 -1.32 -0.99
CA ARG A 206 -18.83 -0.63 0.19
C ARG A 206 -18.20 0.76 0.34
N ARG A 207 -16.89 0.89 0.13
CA ARG A 207 -16.18 2.19 0.15
C ARG A 207 -16.76 3.15 -0.90
N ARG A 208 -17.14 2.67 -2.09
CA ARG A 208 -17.80 3.50 -3.12
C ARG A 208 -19.17 3.97 -2.68
N ARG A 209 -19.99 3.09 -2.12
CA ARG A 209 -21.35 3.43 -1.67
C ARG A 209 -21.38 4.39 -0.48
N GLY A 210 -20.34 4.38 0.36
CA GLY A 210 -20.20 5.34 1.47
C GLY A 210 -19.57 6.69 1.08
N GLN A 211 -19.12 6.85 -0.18
CA GLN A 211 -18.55 8.09 -0.71
C GLN A 211 -19.48 8.84 -1.68
N ALA A 212 -20.65 8.27 -2.01
CA ALA A 212 -21.71 8.86 -2.84
C ALA A 212 -22.81 9.46 -1.97
#